data_AF-A0A965P994-F1
#
_entry.id   AF-A0A965P994-F1
#
_cell.length_a   1.000
_cell.length_b   1.000
_cell.length_c   1.000
_cell.angle_alpha   90.00
_cell.angle_beta   90.00
_cell.angle_gamma   90.00
#
_symmetry.space_group_name_H-M   'P 1'
#
loop_
_entity.id
_entity.type
_entity.pdbx_description
1 polymer ?
#
loop_
_entity_poly.entity_id
_entity_poly.type
_entity_poly.pdbx_seq_one_letter_code
_entity_poly.pdbx_strand_id
1 'polypeptide(L)'
;MRLMAQKFLYLVDHFERFPRSEYGGIWNVIAEDDDECFDLIKEYDNGFNENYVNLRENVIKAERFALSEDEESRIVTSFTT
;
A
#
# COMPACT_ATOMS: atom_id res chain seq x y z
N MET A 1 -26.59 -4.82 -13.17
CA MET A 1 -25.69 -3.79 -12.63
C MET A 1 -24.80 -4.49 -11.64
N ARG A 2 -23.49 -4.61 -11.92
CA ARG A 2 -22.53 -5.15 -10.95
C ARG A 2 -22.36 -4.07 -9.90
N LEU A 3 -22.61 -4.36 -8.62
CA LEU A 3 -22.11 -3.49 -7.57
C LEU A 3 -20.59 -3.69 -7.59
N MET A 4 -19.86 -2.66 -8.00
CA MET A 4 -18.41 -2.62 -7.81
C MET A 4 -18.15 -2.09 -6.41
N ALA A 5 -17.17 -2.67 -5.73
CA ALA A 5 -16.79 -2.23 -4.40
C ALA A 5 -16.09 -0.86 -4.48
N GLN A 6 -16.32 -0.01 -3.48
CA GLN A 6 -15.64 1.28 -3.38
C GLN A 6 -14.13 1.05 -3.23
N LYS A 7 -13.33 1.65 -4.11
CA LYS A 7 -11.87 1.67 -4.00
C LYS A 7 -11.36 2.98 -3.43
N PHE A 8 -10.17 2.93 -2.84
CA PHE A 8 -9.49 4.06 -2.24
C PHE A 8 -8.05 4.12 -2.74
N LEU A 9 -7.52 5.33 -2.88
CA LEU A 9 -6.08 5.55 -2.98
C LEU A 9 -5.50 5.65 -1.56
N TYR A 10 -4.65 4.70 -1.19
CA TYR A 10 -3.88 4.67 0.04
C TYR A 10 -2.50 5.30 -0.17
N LEU A 11 -2.11 6.17 0.75
CA LEU A 11 -0.76 6.72 0.87
C LEU A 11 -0.07 6.04 2.06
N VAL A 12 0.65 4.95 1.78
CA VAL A 12 1.23 4.10 2.82
C VAL A 12 2.70 4.41 3.01
N ASP A 13 3.07 4.81 4.21
CA ASP A 13 4.48 5.02 4.56
C ASP A 13 5.25 3.69 4.50
N HIS A 14 6.35 3.69 3.77
CA HIS A 14 7.34 2.63 3.81
C HIS A 14 8.36 2.93 4.92
N PHE A 15 8.47 2.01 5.87
CA PHE A 15 9.48 2.08 6.91
C PHE A 15 10.26 0.76 6.98
N GLU A 16 11.58 0.87 6.90
CA GLU A 16 12.53 -0.20 7.17
C GLU A 16 13.76 0.40 7.87
N ARG A 17 14.48 -0.38 8.68
CA ARG A 17 15.62 0.12 9.46
C ARG A 17 16.89 0.17 8.61
N PHE A 18 17.74 1.16 8.90
CA PHE A 18 19.11 1.19 8.39
C PHE A 18 19.86 -0.11 8.73
N PRO A 19 20.66 -0.69 7.80
CA PRO A 19 21.08 -0.15 6.51
C PRO A 19 20.19 -0.56 5.33
N ARG A 20 19.05 -1.21 5.56
CA ARG A 20 18.17 -1.67 4.47
C ARG A 20 17.41 -0.52 3.81
N SER A 21 17.10 0.52 4.58
CA SER A 21 16.52 1.76 4.09
C SER A 21 17.13 2.94 4.83
N GLU A 22 17.59 3.95 4.09
CA GLU A 22 18.14 5.19 4.67
C GLU A 22 17.06 6.22 4.98
N TYR A 23 16.04 6.35 4.11
CA TYR A 23 15.02 7.39 4.21
C TYR A 23 13.58 6.85 4.23
N GLY A 24 13.39 5.53 4.17
CA GLY A 24 12.07 4.92 4.02
C GLY A 24 11.51 5.14 2.63
N GLY A 25 10.22 5.51 2.55
CA GLY A 25 9.57 5.79 1.28
C GLY A 25 8.04 5.84 1.39
N ILE A 26 7.37 5.71 0.24
CA ILE A 26 5.92 5.70 0.14
C ILE A 26 5.43 4.71 -0.92
N TRP A 27 4.31 4.05 -0.62
CA TRP A 27 3.52 3.27 -1.56
C TRP A 27 2.19 3.97 -1.84
N ASN A 28 1.89 4.19 -3.11
CA ASN A 28 0.59 4.69 -3.54
C ASN A 28 -0.21 3.51 -4.10
N VAL A 29 -1.27 3.10 -3.42
CA VAL A 29 -1.98 1.84 -3.69
C VAL A 29 -3.46 2.11 -3.90
N ILE A 30 -4.05 1.54 -4.95
CA ILE A 30 -5.50 1.47 -5.09
C ILE A 30 -5.96 0.12 -4.54
N ALA A 31 -6.85 0.15 -3.55
CA ALA A 31 -7.41 -1.02 -2.89
C ALA A 31 -8.79 -0.75 -2.28
N GLU A 32 -9.53 -1.80 -1.98
CA GLU A 32 -10.88 -1.81 -1.38
C GLU A 32 -10.82 -1.60 0.12
N ASP A 33 -9.90 -2.30 0.77
CA ASP A 33 -9.74 -2.32 2.21
C ASP A 33 -8.27 -2.51 2.58
N ASP A 34 -8.02 -2.48 3.89
CA ASP A 34 -6.68 -2.57 4.47
C ASP A 34 -6.03 -3.94 4.18
N ASP A 35 -6.81 -5.01 4.03
CA ASP A 35 -6.30 -6.35 3.76
C ASP A 35 -5.83 -6.46 2.29
N GLU A 36 -6.64 -6.01 1.33
CA GLU A 36 -6.25 -5.96 -0.08
C GLU A 36 -5.02 -5.05 -0.29
N CYS A 37 -4.99 -3.89 0.38
CA CYS A 37 -3.84 -2.99 0.30
C CYS A 37 -2.55 -3.64 0.82
N PHE A 38 -2.63 -4.37 1.94
CA PHE A 38 -1.50 -5.07 2.53
C PHE A 38 -0.98 -6.16 1.59
N ASP A 39 -1.89 -6.97 1.02
CA ASP A 39 -1.53 -8.08 0.13
C ASP A 39 -0.87 -7.57 -1.15
N LEU A 40 -1.39 -6.50 -1.77
CA LEU A 40 -0.80 -5.90 -2.97
C LEU A 40 0.64 -5.41 -2.76
N ILE A 41 0.95 -4.77 -1.62
CA ILE A 41 2.31 -4.32 -1.31
C ILE A 41 3.23 -5.54 -1.12
N LYS A 42 2.77 -6.54 -0.37
CA LYS A 42 3.54 -7.74 -0.08
C LYS A 42 3.87 -8.53 -1.35
N GLU A 43 2.90 -8.67 -2.25
CA GLU A 43 3.07 -9.33 -3.54
C GLU A 43 4.03 -8.55 -4.44
N TYR A 44 3.87 -7.23 -4.53
CA TYR A 44 4.71 -6.38 -5.38
C TYR A 44 6.19 -6.43 -5.00
N ASP A 45 6.50 -6.39 -3.70
CA ASP A 45 7.87 -6.39 -3.19
C ASP A 45 8.52 -7.78 -3.19
N ASN A 46 7.80 -8.85 -3.57
CA ASN A 46 8.28 -10.24 -3.59
C ASN A 46 8.94 -10.70 -2.27
N GLY A 47 8.51 -10.14 -1.14
CA GLY A 47 9.09 -10.43 0.16
C GLY A 47 10.50 -9.86 0.37
N PHE A 48 10.97 -8.91 -0.44
CA PHE A 48 12.26 -8.25 -0.24
C PHE A 48 12.39 -7.64 1.18
N ASN A 49 11.31 -7.04 1.67
CA ASN A 49 11.16 -6.66 3.07
C ASN A 49 10.53 -7.80 3.89
N GLU A 50 11.29 -8.88 4.12
CA GLU A 50 10.85 -10.03 4.93
C GLU A 50 10.38 -9.66 6.35
N ASN A 51 10.74 -8.47 6.83
CA ASN A 51 10.41 -7.93 8.14
C ASN A 51 9.50 -6.71 8.04
N TYR A 52 8.35 -6.82 7.36
CA TYR A 52 7.25 -5.85 7.41
C TYR A 52 6.66 -5.61 8.81
N VAL A 53 7.51 -5.34 9.80
CA VAL A 53 7.20 -5.28 11.23
C VAL A 53 6.07 -4.28 11.48
N ASN A 54 5.97 -3.23 10.64
CA ASN A 54 4.97 -2.19 10.77
C ASN A 54 4.07 -2.03 9.54
N LEU A 55 4.18 -2.85 8.47
CA LEU A 55 3.42 -2.57 7.23
C LEU A 55 1.92 -2.55 7.47
N ARG A 56 1.39 -3.53 8.21
CA ARG A 56 -0.05 -3.59 8.52
C ARG A 56 -0.50 -2.37 9.31
N GLU A 57 0.30 -1.93 10.29
CA GLU A 57 0.00 -0.72 11.05
C GLU A 57 0.02 0.53 10.16
N ASN A 58 0.99 0.63 9.25
CA ASN A 58 1.11 1.74 8.31
C ASN A 58 -0.07 1.77 7.33
N VAL A 59 -0.55 0.62 6.85
CA VAL A 59 -1.75 0.54 6.00
C VAL A 59 -2.99 1.03 6.75
N ILE A 60 -3.21 0.58 7.99
CA ILE A 60 -4.37 0.99 8.81
C ILE A 60 -4.35 2.50 9.09
N LYS A 61 -3.16 3.09 9.27
CA LYS A 61 -2.98 4.52 9.56
C LYS A 61 -2.88 5.39 8.31
N ALA A 62 -2.75 4.80 7.13
CA ALA A 62 -2.54 5.50 5.89
C ALA A 62 -3.66 6.51 5.64
N GLU A 63 -3.30 7.68 5.11
CA GLU A 63 -4.29 8.55 4.51
C GLU A 63 -4.90 7.84 3.29
N ARG A 64 -6.23 7.86 3.20
CA ARG A 64 -6.95 7.24 2.10
C ARG A 64 -8.05 8.12 1.54
N PHE A 65 -8.17 8.11 0.23
CA PHE A 65 -9.12 8.93 -0.52
C PHE A 65 -10.02 8.04 -1.35
N ALA A 66 -11.34 8.16 -1.17
CA ALA A 66 -12.30 7.43 -1.98
C ALA A 66 -12.19 7.88 -3.45
N LEU A 67 -12.11 6.91 -4.36
CA LEU A 67 -12.05 7.17 -5.80
C LEU A 67 -13.46 7.37 -6.36
N SER A 68 -13.60 8.32 -7.28
CA SER A 68 -14.88 8.64 -7.92
C SER A 68 -15.27 7.65 -9.02
N GLU A 69 -14.26 7.07 -9.69
CA GLU A 69 -14.41 6.13 -10.80
C GLU A 69 -14.12 4.70 -10.33
N ASP A 70 -14.54 3.75 -11.16
CA ASP A 70 -14.21 2.34 -10.99
C ASP A 70 -12.76 2.11 -11.45
N GLU A 71 -11.88 1.87 -10.47
CA GLU A 71 -10.44 1.72 -10.68
C GLU A 71 -9.97 0.33 -10.25
N GLU A 72 -9.06 -0.26 -11.02
CA GLU A 72 -8.48 -1.56 -10.68
C GLU A 72 -7.48 -1.45 -9.53
N SER A 73 -7.53 -2.43 -8.62
CA SER A 73 -6.58 -2.53 -7.52
C SER A 73 -5.15 -2.75 -8.03
N ARG A 74 -4.21 -1.91 -7.58
CA ARG A 74 -2.81 -1.94 -8.05
C ARG A 74 -1.90 -1.06 -7.20
N ILE A 75 -0.60 -1.30 -7.29
CA ILE A 75 0.41 -0.28 -6.96
C ILE A 75 0.40 0.77 -8.08
N VAL A 76 0.01 2.00 -7.76
CA VAL A 76 0.02 3.12 -8.72
C VAL A 76 1.44 3.58 -8.96
N THR A 77 2.18 3.80 -7.87
CA THR A 77 3.60 4.14 -7.89
C THR A 77 4.22 3.88 -6.52
N SER A 78 5.50 3.54 -6.50
CA SER A 78 6.29 3.39 -5.29
C SER A 78 7.58 4.19 -5.41
N PHE A 79 7.98 4.79 -4.29
CA PHE A 79 9.30 5.38 -4.13
C PHE A 79 9.82 4.93 -2.77
N THR A 80 10.71 3.95 -2.77
CA THR A 80 11.34 3.39 -1.58
C THR A 80 12.85 3.42 -1.72
N THR A 81 13.56 3.53 -0.59
CA THR A 81 15.02 3.61 -0.52
C THR A 81 15.59 2.56 0.41
#